data_AF-M0AWA3-F1
#
_entry.id   AF-M0AWA3-F1
#
_cell.length_a   1.000
_cell.length_b   1.000
_cell.length_c   1.000
_cell.angle_alpha   90.00
_cell.angle_beta   90.00
_cell.angle_gamma   90.00
#
_symmetry.space_group_name_H-M   'P 1'
#
loop_
_entity.id
_entity.type
_entity.pdbx_description
1 polymer ?
#
loop_
_entity_poly.entity_id
_entity_poly.type
_entity_poly.pdbx_seq_one_letter_code
_entity_poly.pdbx_strand_id
1 'polypeptide(L)' 'MYKYCLECDWQFDTAGDHTEAEVSKRAIEHFVETGHTVDSLRLPPPIVRRN' A
#
# COMPACT_ATOMS: atom_id res chain seq x y z
N MET A 1 2.81 5.58 0.42
CA MET A 1 2.53 4.20 0.85
C MET A 1 2.51 3.31 -0.39
N TYR A 2 3.13 2.15 -0.32
CA TYR A 2 3.12 1.15 -1.39
C TYR A 2 2.45 -0.11 -0.85
N LYS A 3 1.46 -0.66 -1.54
CA LYS A 3 0.75 -1.89 -1.17
C LYS A 3 0.91 -2.92 -2.27
N TYR A 4 1.09 -4.18 -1.87
CA TYR A 4 1.32 -5.26 -2.82
C TYR A 4 0.73 -6.57 -2.28
N CYS A 5 0.23 -7.37 -3.20
CA CYS A 5 -0.31 -8.69 -2.93
C CYS A 5 0.86 -9.68 -2.80
N LEU A 6 0.79 -10.58 -1.82
CA LEU A 6 1.81 -11.63 -1.62
C LEU A 6 1.53 -12.89 -2.43
N GLU A 7 0.29 -13.05 -2.89
CA GLU A 7 -0.18 -14.24 -3.59
C GLU A 7 -0.30 -14.02 -5.11
N CYS A 8 -0.22 -12.76 -5.54
CA CYS A 8 -0.48 -12.34 -6.90
C CYS A 8 0.35 -11.10 -7.28
N ASP A 9 0.46 -10.81 -8.58
CA ASP A 9 1.26 -9.68 -9.10
C ASP A 9 0.57 -8.32 -8.92
N TRP A 10 -0.43 -8.23 -8.04
CA TRP A 10 -1.14 -6.98 -7.81
C TRP A 10 -0.32 -6.04 -6.92
N GLN A 11 -0.14 -4.81 -7.39
CA GLN A 11 0.60 -3.78 -6.68
C GLN A 11 -0.04 -2.41 -6.89
N PHE A 12 0.02 -1.57 -5.87
CA PHE A 12 -0.61 -0.27 -5.87
C PHE A 12 0.12 0.73 -4.97
N ASP A 13 0.36 1.94 -5.48
CA ASP A 13 1.23 2.90 -4.81
C ASP A 13 0.65 4.32 -4.79
N THR A 14 1.10 5.12 -3.82
CA THR A 14 0.75 6.55 -3.71
C THR A 14 1.78 7.46 -4.40
N ALA A 15 2.68 6.96 -5.25
CA ALA A 15 3.72 7.76 -5.88
C ALA A 15 3.21 8.58 -7.09
N GLY A 16 2.01 8.25 -7.59
CA GLY A 16 1.25 9.09 -8.52
C GLY A 16 0.43 10.15 -7.79
N ASP A 17 -0.88 10.13 -8.04
CA ASP A 17 -1.87 11.09 -7.48
C ASP A 17 -2.81 10.44 -6.43
N HIS A 18 -2.56 9.17 -6.10
CA HIS A 18 -3.44 8.42 -5.20
C HIS A 18 -3.17 8.75 -3.75
N THR A 19 -4.23 9.11 -3.03
CA THR A 19 -4.16 9.32 -1.59
C THR A 19 -3.93 8.00 -0.83
N GLU A 20 -3.36 8.07 0.37
CA GLU A 20 -3.21 6.89 1.26
C GLU A 20 -4.56 6.19 1.52
N ALA A 21 -5.66 6.95 1.51
CA ALA A 21 -7.02 6.45 1.64
C ALA A 21 -7.45 5.60 0.44
N GLU A 22 -7.19 6.05 -0.78
CA GLU A 22 -7.50 5.28 -2.01
C GLU A 22 -6.67 4.01 -2.10
N VAL A 23 -5.36 4.09 -1.82
CA VAL A 23 -4.47 2.94 -1.85
C VAL A 23 -4.90 1.91 -0.80
N SER A 24 -5.35 2.37 0.37
CA SER A 24 -5.91 1.48 1.40
C SER A 24 -7.25 0.89 0.99
N LYS A 25 -8.15 1.67 0.37
CA LYS A 25 -9.44 1.18 -0.12
C LYS A 25 -9.26 0.07 -1.15
N ARG A 26 -8.41 0.30 -2.17
CA ARG A 26 -8.12 -0.71 -3.21
C ARG A 26 -7.52 -1.99 -2.65
N ALA A 27 -6.66 -1.89 -1.64
CA ALA A 27 -6.13 -3.07 -0.97
C ALA A 27 -7.21 -3.87 -0.22
N ILE A 28 -8.16 -3.19 0.42
CA ILE A 28 -9.30 -3.85 1.08
C ILE A 28 -10.21 -4.51 0.04
N GLU A 29 -10.54 -3.79 -1.05
CA GLU A 29 -11.34 -4.34 -2.15
C GLU A 29 -10.68 -5.61 -2.72
N HIS A 30 -9.37 -5.56 -3.00
CA HIS A 30 -8.63 -6.71 -3.47
C HIS A 30 -8.64 -7.89 -2.49
N PHE A 31 -8.41 -7.63 -1.20
CA PHE A 31 -8.48 -8.65 -0.16
C PHE A 31 -9.87 -9.30 -0.07
N VAL A 32 -10.94 -8.50 -0.19
CA VAL A 32 -12.33 -9.00 -0.12
C VAL A 32 -12.69 -9.82 -1.36
N GLU A 33 -12.26 -9.39 -2.55
CA GLU A 33 -12.60 -10.06 -3.81
C GLU A 33 -11.79 -11.35 -4.03
N THR A 34 -10.51 -11.35 -3.66
CA THR A 34 -9.60 -12.46 -3.95
C THR A 34 -9.25 -13.32 -2.73
N GLY A 35 -9.46 -12.79 -1.52
CA GLY A 35 -8.96 -13.41 -0.29
C GLY A 35 -7.44 -13.31 -0.11
N HIS A 36 -6.72 -12.63 -1.01
CA HIS A 36 -5.26 -12.56 -0.97
C HIS A 36 -4.75 -11.57 0.06
N THR A 37 -3.67 -11.95 0.74
CA THR A 37 -3.00 -11.12 1.73
C THR A 37 -2.25 -9.97 1.04
N VAL A 38 -2.66 -8.73 1.35
CA VAL A 38 -2.02 -7.50 0.86
C VAL A 38 -1.16 -6.91 1.97
N ASP A 39 0.14 -6.74 1.71
CA ASP A 39 1.08 -6.06 2.60
C ASP A 39 1.25 -4.59 2.21
N SER A 40 1.76 -3.77 3.12
CA SER A 40 2.00 -2.36 2.87
C SER A 40 3.39 -1.94 3.30
N LEU A 41 4.21 -1.60 2.31
CA LEU A 41 5.50 -0.97 2.51
C LEU A 41 5.34 0.54 2.65
N ARG A 42 5.72 1.08 3.81
CA ARG A 42 5.91 2.52 3.99
C ARG A 42 7.37 2.87 3.67
N LEU A 43 7.66 3.23 2.42
CA LEU A 43 8.96 3.78 2.01
C LEU A 43 9.24 5.13 2.71
N PRO A 44 10.52 5.46 2.97
CA PRO A 44 11.15 5.46 4.30
C PRO A 44 10.61 6.53 5.27
N PRO A 45 10.84 6.35 6.59
CA PRO A 45 10.43 7.31 7.60
C PRO A 45 11.06 8.69 7.34
N PRO A 46 10.36 9.81 7.66
CA PRO A 46 10.99 11.12 7.66
C PRO A 46 12.22 11.06 8.55
N ILE A 47 13.33 11.59 8.04
CA ILE A 47 14.59 11.72 8.75
C ILE A 47 14.27 12.49 10.02
N VAL A 48 14.18 11.81 11.17
CA VAL A 48 14.02 12.49 12.46
C VAL A 48 15.36 13.18 12.71
N ARG A 49 15.48 14.45 12.31
CA ARG A 49 16.59 15.30 12.77
C ARG A 49 16.40 15.52 14.25
N ARG A 50 17.05 14.66 15.04
CA ARG A 50 17.27 14.89 16.46
C ARG A 50 18.30 16.02 16.58
N ASN A 51 17.82 17.18 17.04
CA ASN A 51 18.64 18.34 17.38
C ASN A 51 19.52 18.06 18.60
#